data_AF-A0A7J8XCP6-F1
#
_entry.id   AF-A0A7J8XCP6-F1
#
_cell.length_a   1.000
_cell.length_b   1.000
_cell.length_c   1.000
_cell.angle_alpha   90.00
_cell.angle_beta   90.00
_cell.angle_gamma   90.00
#
_symmetry.space_group_name_H-M   'P 1'
#
loop_
_entity.id
_entity.type
_entity.pdbx_description
1 polymer ?
#
loop_
_entity_poly.entity_id
_entity_poly.type
_entity_poly.pdbx_seq_one_letter_code
_entity_poly.pdbx_strand_id
1 'polypeptide(L)'
;MSELLNQKSSIQGKVPSGYLNSIFGLRGDWLQDAEDTKNLAFDGYFISLYHLHLTASPLVLHDRVKKSVPPHWDPAALSRFIRTYGTHIIVGMAIGGQDLICIRQNYSSTIPPSELRGYLEDLGDVMFSDGKSPSLLQRK
;
A
#
# COMPACT_ATOMS: atom_id res chain seq x y z
N MET A 1 10.14 -5.14 1.25
CA MET A 1 9.01 -4.18 1.30
C MET A 1 7.67 -4.84 1.01
N SER A 2 7.49 -5.53 -0.13
CA SER A 2 6.23 -6.22 -0.48
C SER A 2 5.74 -7.19 0.58
N GLU A 3 6.62 -8.08 1.05
CA GLU A 3 6.29 -9.05 2.09
C GLU A 3 5.80 -8.39 3.39
N LEU A 4 6.46 -7.30 3.82
CA LEU A 4 6.07 -6.55 5.02
C LEU A 4 4.65 -5.97 4.88
N LEU A 5 4.34 -5.30 3.77
CA LEU A 5 3.03 -4.69 3.55
C LEU A 5 1.92 -5.73 3.33
N ASN A 6 2.25 -6.84 2.68
CA ASN A 6 1.35 -7.97 2.52
C ASN A 6 1.00 -8.58 3.88
N GLN A 7 1.99 -8.84 4.73
CA GLN A 7 1.76 -9.37 6.08
C GLN A 7 0.89 -8.44 6.92
N LYS A 8 1.11 -7.11 6.84
CA LYS A 8 0.24 -6.11 7.48
C LYS A 8 -1.22 -6.17 6.98
N SER A 9 -1.44 -6.67 5.77
CA SER A 9 -2.75 -6.86 5.15
C SER A 9 -3.28 -8.30 5.27
N SER A 10 -2.63 -9.16 6.07
CA SER A 10 -2.92 -10.60 6.17
C SER A 10 -2.84 -11.36 4.84
N ILE A 11 -2.05 -10.86 3.89
CA ILE A 11 -1.75 -11.50 2.60
C ILE A 11 -0.39 -12.20 2.73
N GLN A 12 -0.29 -13.42 2.23
CA GLN A 12 0.97 -14.18 2.23
C GLN A 12 1.78 -13.94 0.95
N GLY A 13 3.10 -14.06 1.06
CA GLY A 13 4.01 -14.06 -0.09
C GLY A 13 4.62 -12.69 -0.43
N LYS A 14 5.42 -12.70 -1.50
CA LYS A 14 6.35 -11.61 -1.86
C LYS A 14 5.88 -10.77 -3.06
N VAL A 15 4.79 -11.16 -3.71
CA VAL A 15 4.24 -10.44 -4.87
C VAL A 15 3.73 -9.06 -4.39
N PRO A 16 4.15 -7.95 -5.02
CA PRO A 16 3.66 -6.63 -4.66
C PRO A 16 2.13 -6.56 -4.70
N SER A 17 1.52 -6.14 -3.60
CA SER A 17 0.08 -5.89 -3.55
C SER A 17 -0.28 -4.57 -4.23
N GLY A 18 -1.55 -4.43 -4.62
CA GLY A 18 -2.07 -3.15 -5.13
C GLY A 18 -1.88 -1.99 -4.14
N TYR A 19 -1.88 -2.28 -2.83
CA TYR A 19 -1.59 -1.29 -1.80
C TYR A 19 -0.14 -0.77 -1.90
N LEU A 20 0.85 -1.67 -2.02
CA LEU A 20 2.25 -1.26 -2.23
C LEU A 20 2.38 -0.42 -3.50
N ASN A 21 1.76 -0.87 -4.60
CA ASN A 21 1.84 -0.14 -5.86
C ASN A 21 1.24 1.25 -5.74
N SER A 22 0.10 1.39 -5.04
CA SER A 22 -0.55 2.68 -4.81
C SER A 22 0.33 3.64 -4.02
N ILE A 23 0.85 3.24 -2.85
CA ILE A 23 1.56 4.15 -1.96
C ILE A 23 2.92 4.60 -2.51
N PHE A 24 3.54 3.81 -3.39
CA PHE A 24 4.81 4.15 -4.04
C PHE A 24 4.66 4.62 -5.49
N GLY A 25 3.43 4.72 -6.01
CA GLY A 25 3.17 5.11 -7.40
C GLY A 25 3.81 4.16 -8.42
N LEU A 26 3.78 2.84 -8.17
CA LEU A 26 4.23 1.82 -9.11
C LEU A 26 3.15 1.52 -10.14
N ARG A 27 3.57 1.14 -11.35
CA ARG A 27 2.67 0.84 -12.48
C ARG A 27 2.04 -0.56 -12.36
N GLY A 28 2.66 -1.45 -11.58
CA GLY A 28 2.27 -2.84 -11.45
C GLY A 28 2.97 -3.75 -12.46
N ASP A 29 3.81 -3.20 -13.35
CA ASP A 29 4.80 -3.97 -14.11
C ASP A 29 6.05 -4.11 -13.24
N TRP A 30 6.10 -5.21 -12.50
CA TRP A 30 7.10 -5.44 -11.47
C TRP A 30 8.54 -5.32 -11.97
N LEU A 31 8.80 -5.68 -13.23
CA LEU A 31 10.14 -5.68 -13.79
C LEU A 31 10.60 -4.25 -14.05
N GLN A 32 9.80 -3.47 -14.78
CA GLN A 32 10.10 -2.06 -15.06
C GLN A 32 10.11 -1.23 -13.77
N ASP A 33 9.16 -1.47 -12.87
CA ASP A 33 9.09 -0.76 -11.59
C ASP A 33 10.32 -1.02 -10.73
N ALA A 34 10.91 -2.22 -10.79
CA ALA A 34 12.17 -2.54 -10.12
C ALA A 34 13.38 -1.91 -10.80
N GLU A 35 13.44 -1.88 -12.13
CA GLU A 35 14.53 -1.23 -12.88
C GLU A 35 14.61 0.27 -12.64
N ASP A 36 13.46 0.95 -12.48
CA ASP A 36 13.41 2.40 -12.23
C ASP A 36 13.64 2.79 -10.77
N THR A 37 13.64 1.82 -9.85
CA THR A 37 13.60 2.07 -8.40
C THR A 37 14.85 1.56 -7.70
N LYS A 38 15.65 2.49 -7.18
CA LYS A 38 16.84 2.21 -6.36
C LYS A 38 16.47 1.80 -4.94
N ASN A 39 15.63 2.59 -4.27
CA ASN A 39 15.20 2.32 -2.90
C ASN A 39 13.73 2.73 -2.69
N LEU A 40 13.06 2.02 -1.79
CA LEU A 40 11.74 2.37 -1.27
C LEU A 40 11.84 2.60 0.23
N ALA A 41 11.28 3.71 0.71
CA ALA A 41 11.21 4.02 2.13
C ALA A 41 9.87 4.67 2.44
N PHE A 42 9.28 4.38 3.59
CA PHE A 42 8.06 5.04 4.03
C PHE A 42 8.04 5.18 5.53
N ASP A 43 7.36 6.22 6.00
CA ASP A 43 7.03 6.45 7.39
C ASP A 43 5.57 6.89 7.47
N GLY A 44 4.94 6.72 8.64
CA GLY A 44 3.55 7.09 8.77
C GLY A 44 2.97 6.97 10.16
N TYR A 45 1.90 7.75 10.34
CA TYR A 45 1.11 7.80 11.55
C TYR A 45 -0.25 7.14 11.30
N PHE A 46 -0.60 6.14 12.12
CA PHE A 46 -1.81 5.34 11.96
C PHE A 46 -2.66 5.42 13.22
N ILE A 47 -3.87 5.92 13.09
CA ILE A 47 -4.85 5.96 14.18
C ILE A 47 -5.96 4.98 13.86
N SER A 48 -6.20 4.02 14.76
CA SER A 48 -7.36 3.13 14.70
C SER A 48 -8.42 3.61 15.68
N LEU A 49 -9.59 4.00 15.17
CA LEU A 49 -10.73 4.43 15.97
C LEU A 49 -11.62 3.25 16.36
N TYR A 50 -11.83 2.31 15.43
CA TYR A 50 -12.59 1.08 15.68
C TYR A 50 -12.17 -0.02 14.72
N HIS A 51 -12.43 -1.27 15.12
CA HIS A 51 -12.14 -2.46 14.32
C HIS A 51 -13.43 -3.09 13.84
N LEU A 52 -13.53 -3.33 12.53
CA LEU A 52 -14.60 -4.11 11.92
C LEU A 52 -14.07 -5.50 11.61
N HIS A 53 -14.87 -6.52 11.94
CA HIS A 53 -14.60 -7.90 11.57
C HIS A 53 -15.86 -8.52 10.98
N LEU A 54 -15.67 -9.27 9.90
CA LEU A 54 -16.72 -10.04 9.26
C LEU A 54 -16.99 -11.29 10.11
N THR A 55 -18.12 -11.33 10.80
CA THR A 55 -18.49 -12.43 11.70
C THR A 55 -19.50 -13.40 11.08
N ALA A 56 -20.11 -13.02 9.95
CA ALA A 56 -21.15 -13.83 9.30
C ALA A 56 -20.57 -15.11 8.68
N SER A 57 -21.26 -16.23 8.92
CA SER A 57 -20.99 -17.52 8.27
C SER A 57 -22.31 -18.29 8.09
N PRO A 58 -22.70 -18.67 6.85
CA PRO A 58 -21.99 -18.46 5.59
C PRO A 58 -22.14 -17.02 5.06
N LEU A 59 -21.17 -16.59 4.25
CA LEU A 59 -21.25 -15.33 3.52
C LEU A 59 -22.22 -15.44 2.34
N VAL A 60 -23.08 -14.43 2.18
CA VAL A 60 -24.00 -14.35 1.05
C VAL A 60 -23.48 -13.31 0.06
N LEU A 61 -23.19 -13.74 -1.16
CA LEU A 61 -22.78 -12.81 -2.23
C LEU A 61 -23.95 -11.92 -2.66
N HIS A 62 -23.68 -10.64 -2.84
CA HIS A 62 -24.63 -9.71 -3.44
C HIS A 62 -24.97 -10.16 -4.88
N ASP A 63 -26.23 -10.07 -5.30
CA ASP A 63 -26.67 -10.64 -6.59
C ASP A 63 -25.94 -10.08 -7.81
N ARG A 64 -25.57 -8.79 -7.77
CA ARG A 64 -24.69 -8.17 -8.78
C ARG A 64 -23.37 -8.94 -8.97
N VAL A 65 -22.75 -9.41 -7.88
CA VAL A 65 -21.47 -10.14 -7.92
C VAL A 65 -21.73 -11.52 -8.52
N LYS A 66 -22.76 -12.23 -8.03
CA LYS A 66 -23.14 -13.56 -8.56
C LYS A 66 -23.36 -13.52 -10.07
N LYS A 67 -24.15 -12.55 -10.56
CA LYS A 67 -24.45 -12.38 -11.99
C LYS A 67 -23.23 -11.99 -12.84
N SER A 68 -22.20 -11.41 -12.22
CA SER A 68 -20.99 -11.00 -12.94
C SER A 68 -19.97 -12.13 -13.11
N VAL A 69 -20.13 -13.24 -12.37
CA VAL A 69 -19.24 -14.40 -12.51
C VAL A 69 -19.50 -15.07 -13.86
N PRO A 70 -18.49 -15.24 -14.72
CA PRO A 70 -18.65 -15.94 -15.99
C PRO A 70 -19.14 -17.39 -15.75
N PRO A 71 -20.19 -17.86 -16.45
CA PRO A 71 -20.72 -19.21 -16.25
C PRO A 71 -19.81 -20.31 -16.80
N HIS A 72 -18.84 -19.95 -17.64
CA HIS A 72 -17.87 -20.85 -18.26
C HIS A 72 -16.49 -20.19 -18.25
N TRP A 73 -15.45 -20.97 -18.53
CA TRP A 73 -14.08 -20.46 -18.65
C TRP A 73 -13.95 -19.52 -19.86
N ASP A 74 -13.78 -18.23 -19.58
CA ASP A 74 -13.42 -17.19 -20.54
C ASP A 74 -12.34 -16.30 -19.90
N PRO A 75 -11.08 -16.40 -20.36
CA PRO A 75 -9.97 -15.60 -19.82
C PRO A 75 -10.23 -14.09 -19.84
N ALA A 76 -10.87 -13.57 -20.88
CA ALA A 76 -11.14 -12.14 -21.00
C ALA A 76 -12.24 -11.70 -20.03
N ALA A 77 -13.30 -12.50 -19.85
CA ALA A 77 -14.34 -12.22 -18.88
C ALA A 77 -13.85 -12.34 -17.43
N LEU A 78 -13.02 -13.33 -17.12
CA LEU A 78 -12.39 -13.49 -15.80
C LEU A 78 -11.46 -12.32 -15.49
N SER A 79 -10.64 -11.90 -16.46
CA SER A 79 -9.79 -10.70 -16.31
C SER A 79 -10.63 -9.46 -16.00
N ARG A 80 -11.75 -9.25 -16.72
CA ARG A 80 -12.68 -8.13 -16.43
C ARG A 80 -13.33 -8.25 -15.05
N PHE A 81 -13.71 -9.45 -14.61
CA PHE A 81 -14.27 -9.68 -13.29
C PHE A 81 -13.26 -9.32 -12.19
N ILE A 82 -12.02 -9.80 -12.30
CA ILE A 82 -10.94 -9.50 -11.34
C ILE A 82 -10.63 -8.00 -11.33
N ARG A 83 -10.59 -7.34 -12.49
CA ARG A 83 -10.38 -5.89 -12.56
C ARG A 83 -11.53 -5.10 -11.90
N THR A 84 -12.75 -5.63 -11.92
CA THR A 84 -13.93 -4.96 -11.37
C THR A 84 -14.12 -5.22 -9.88
N TYR A 85 -13.92 -6.45 -9.43
CA TYR A 85 -14.21 -6.88 -8.05
C TYR A 85 -12.97 -7.14 -7.19
N GLY A 86 -11.78 -7.12 -7.79
CA GLY A 86 -10.52 -7.42 -7.11
C GLY A 86 -10.23 -8.92 -6.99
N THR A 87 -9.22 -9.23 -6.18
CA THR A 87 -8.73 -10.60 -5.94
C THR A 87 -8.98 -11.11 -4.52
N HIS A 88 -9.29 -10.20 -3.58
CA HIS A 88 -9.43 -10.50 -2.16
C HIS A 88 -10.68 -9.80 -1.60
N ILE A 89 -11.20 -10.32 -0.49
CA ILE A 89 -12.26 -9.69 0.30
C ILE A 89 -11.69 -9.19 1.63
N ILE A 90 -12.31 -8.15 2.19
CA ILE A 90 -11.94 -7.62 3.52
C ILE A 90 -12.70 -8.43 4.58
N VAL A 91 -11.96 -9.21 5.38
CA VAL A 91 -12.51 -9.99 6.51
C VAL A 91 -12.35 -9.28 7.85
N GLY A 92 -11.45 -8.30 7.92
CA GLY A 92 -11.29 -7.43 9.06
C GLY A 92 -10.51 -6.19 8.67
N MET A 93 -10.82 -5.06 9.28
CA MET A 93 -10.10 -3.81 9.08
C MET A 93 -10.19 -2.90 10.30
N ALA A 94 -9.12 -2.16 10.55
CA ALA A 94 -9.19 -0.98 11.41
C ALA A 94 -9.73 0.20 10.58
N ILE A 95 -10.59 1.00 11.18
CA ILE A 95 -11.07 2.25 10.61
C ILE A 95 -10.59 3.39 11.48
N GLY A 96 -10.07 4.42 10.84
CA GLY A 96 -9.57 5.63 11.48
C GLY A 96 -8.84 6.50 10.45
N GLY A 97 -7.69 7.04 10.84
CA GLY A 97 -6.88 7.93 10.01
C GLY A 97 -5.50 7.34 9.73
N GLN A 98 -4.93 7.73 8.60
CA GLN A 98 -3.59 7.34 8.21
C GLN A 98 -2.93 8.47 7.44
N ASP A 99 -1.78 8.92 7.94
CA ASP A 99 -0.88 9.82 7.23
C ASP A 99 0.39 9.05 6.85
N LEU A 100 0.75 9.10 5.58
CA LEU A 100 1.91 8.40 5.02
C LEU A 100 2.82 9.36 4.27
N ILE A 101 4.11 9.19 4.51
CA ILE A 101 5.16 9.68 3.63
C ILE A 101 5.77 8.46 2.95
N CYS A 102 5.79 8.46 1.62
CA CYS A 102 6.39 7.39 0.84
C CYS A 102 7.42 7.98 -0.12
N ILE A 103 8.61 7.39 -0.14
CA ILE A 103 9.72 7.79 -1.00
C ILE A 103 10.02 6.64 -1.94
N ARG A 104 9.93 6.93 -3.24
CA ARG A 104 10.46 6.09 -4.31
C ARG A 104 11.70 6.77 -4.86
N GLN A 105 12.87 6.25 -4.50
CA GLN A 105 14.14 6.79 -4.98
C GLN A 105 14.52 6.14 -6.31
N ASN A 106 14.79 6.95 -7.33
CA ASN A 106 15.30 6.48 -8.62
C ASN A 106 16.83 6.33 -8.61
N TYR A 107 17.38 5.65 -9.62
CA TYR A 107 18.83 5.46 -9.74
C TYR A 107 19.61 6.74 -10.02
N SER A 108 18.97 7.78 -10.59
CA SER A 108 19.61 9.08 -10.83
C SER A 108 19.73 9.95 -9.57
N SER A 109 19.10 9.56 -8.46
CA SER A 109 19.24 10.27 -7.18
C SER A 109 20.66 10.16 -6.62
N THR A 110 21.23 11.31 -6.29
CA THR A 110 22.56 11.43 -5.65
C THR A 110 22.54 11.12 -4.16
N ILE A 111 21.36 11.00 -3.54
CA ILE A 111 21.22 10.73 -2.11
C ILE A 111 21.68 9.29 -1.81
N PRO A 112 22.62 9.07 -0.88
CA PRO A 112 23.03 7.72 -0.53
C PRO A 112 21.93 7.01 0.29
N PRO A 113 21.81 5.67 0.19
CA PRO A 113 20.79 4.92 0.93
C PRO A 113 20.87 5.10 2.46
N SER A 114 22.07 5.35 2.99
CA SER A 114 22.30 5.60 4.42
C SER A 114 21.67 6.89 4.94
N GLU A 115 21.55 7.91 4.09
CA GLU A 115 20.94 9.21 4.45
C GLU A 115 19.44 9.23 4.23
N LEU A 116 18.91 8.35 3.35
CA LEU A 116 17.49 8.30 3.00
C LEU A 116 16.59 8.16 4.23
N ARG A 117 17.03 7.37 5.21
CA ARG A 117 16.32 7.18 6.47
C ARG A 117 16.26 8.48 7.28
N GLY A 118 17.36 9.20 7.39
CA GLY A 118 17.42 10.48 8.11
C GLY A 118 16.48 11.52 7.50
N TYR A 119 16.49 11.65 6.16
CA TYR A 119 15.56 12.54 5.46
C TYR A 119 14.08 12.16 5.66
N LEU A 120 13.79 10.87 5.72
CA LEU A 120 12.44 10.38 5.98
C LEU A 120 11.99 10.68 7.41
N GLU A 121 12.86 10.46 8.40
CA GLU A 121 12.62 10.79 9.81
C GLU A 121 12.40 12.30 9.98
N ASP A 122 13.28 13.11 9.40
CA ASP A 122 13.19 14.57 9.39
C ASP A 122 11.88 15.07 8.75
N LEU A 123 11.44 14.45 7.64
CA LEU A 123 10.16 14.78 7.00
C LEU A 123 8.97 14.32 7.85
N GLY A 124 9.06 13.16 8.49
CA GLY A 124 8.06 12.66 9.43
C GLY A 124 7.89 13.58 10.63
N ASP A 125 9.00 14.04 11.23
CA ASP A 125 8.99 14.97 12.35
C ASP A 125 8.28 16.28 12.00
N VAL A 126 8.49 16.81 10.79
CA VAL A 126 7.83 18.05 10.33
C VAL A 126 6.34 17.84 10.04
N MET A 127 5.99 16.71 9.41
CA MET A 127 4.62 16.48 8.92
C MET A 127 3.68 15.95 10.01
N PHE A 128 4.20 15.15 10.95
CA PHE A 128 3.40 14.47 11.96
C PHE A 128 3.47 15.10 13.35
N SER A 129 4.40 16.03 13.59
CA SER A 129 4.38 16.82 14.82
C SER A 129 3.49 18.05 14.63
N ASP A 130 2.61 18.34 15.58
CA ASP A 130 1.68 19.48 15.60
C ASP A 130 2.38 20.87 15.70
N GLY A 131 3.35 21.17 14.82
CA GLY A 131 4.11 22.43 14.78
C GLY A 131 5.17 22.59 15.87
N LYS A 132 5.54 21.52 16.59
CA LYS A 132 6.54 21.55 17.68
C LYS A 132 7.97 21.20 17.24
N SER A 133 8.15 20.73 16.02
CA SER A 133 9.45 20.29 15.49
C SER A 133 10.21 21.47 14.84
N PRO A 134 11.53 21.56 15.07
CA PRO A 134 12.35 22.59 14.42
C PRO A 134 12.38 22.39 12.91
N SER A 135 12.34 23.49 12.15
CA SER A 135 12.37 23.46 10.68
C SER A 135 13.65 22.79 10.16
N LEU A 136 13.53 21.99 9.08
CA LEU A 136 14.64 21.29 8.37
C LEU A 136 15.86 22.17 8.05
N LEU A 137 15.66 23.49 7.98
CA LEU A 137 16.69 24.48 7.66
C LEU A 137 17.67 24.76 8.81
N GLN A 138 17.48 24.21 10.01
CA GLN A 138 18.38 24.42 11.16
C GLN A 138 19.44 23.33 11.35
N ARG A 139 19.37 22.21 10.62
CA ARG A 139 20.42 21.17 10.60
C ARG A 139 21.26 21.33 9.32
N LYS A 140 22.21 22.26 9.33
CA LYS A 140 23.33 22.29 8.40
C LYS A 140 24.63 22.43 9.17
#